data_AF-A0A9E4KDS7-F1
#
_entry.id   AF-A0A9E4KDS7-F1
#
_cell.length_a   1.000
_cell.length_b   1.000
_cell.length_c   1.000
_cell.angle_alpha   90.00
_cell.angle_beta   90.00
_cell.angle_gamma   90.00
#
_symmetry.space_group_name_H-M   'P 1'
#
loop_
_entity.id
_entity.type
_entity.pdbx_description
1 polymer ?
#
loop_
_entity_poly.entity_id
_entity_poly.type
_entity_poly.pdbx_seq_one_letter_code
_entity_poly.pdbx_strand_id
1 'polypeptide(L)'
;GPLTVAARIGAICYLDEVVEARQDTTVVIHPLTDHRRELPLEKKGELVKAHPDFQIVISYNPGYQSLMKDLKQSTKQRFGGMDFDYPETETETEIVQHEGGVDAETAGKLVQIAQRSRNLKGHGLDEGMSTRLLVYAAQLVSKGIDPMSACQMALVTPLTDDPDMRDTLSAAVNTYF
;
A
#
# COMPACT_ATOMS: atom_id res chain seq x y z
N GLY A 1 6.89 22.98 7.53
CA GLY A 1 5.86 22.06 7.00
C GLY A 1 5.61 20.95 7.99
N PRO A 2 4.86 19.90 7.62
CA PRO A 2 4.54 18.78 8.52
C PRO A 2 5.80 18.10 9.08
N LEU A 3 6.82 17.85 8.25
CA LEU A 3 8.11 17.31 8.70
C LEU A 3 8.79 18.19 9.77
N THR A 4 8.77 19.50 9.58
CA THR A 4 9.32 20.46 10.56
C THR A 4 8.57 20.42 11.89
N VAL A 5 7.24 20.30 11.84
CA VAL A 5 6.42 20.22 13.05
C VAL A 5 6.76 18.95 13.80
N ALA A 6 6.74 17.79 13.13
CA ALA A 6 7.09 16.51 13.73
C ALA A 6 8.50 16.52 14.33
N ALA A 7 9.48 17.07 13.62
CA ALA A 7 10.85 17.20 14.09
C ALA A 7 10.95 18.07 15.36
N ARG A 8 10.12 19.11 15.50
CA ARG A 8 10.13 19.98 16.70
C ARG A 8 9.44 19.36 17.92
N ILE A 9 8.32 18.68 17.70
CA ILE A 9 7.47 18.20 18.80
C ILE A 9 7.71 16.74 19.18
N GLY A 10 8.60 16.03 18.47
CA GLY A 10 8.87 14.62 18.73
C GLY A 10 7.78 13.68 18.22
N ALA A 11 7.09 14.04 17.14
CA ALA A 11 6.09 13.17 16.53
C ALA A 11 6.72 12.18 15.56
N ILE A 12 5.96 11.14 15.22
CA ILE A 12 6.25 10.28 14.07
C ILE A 12 5.87 11.04 12.80
N CYS A 13 6.80 11.15 11.86
CA CYS A 13 6.53 11.63 10.51
C CYS A 13 6.52 10.45 9.55
N TYR A 14 5.34 10.08 9.07
CA TYR A 14 5.14 9.05 8.07
C TYR A 14 5.12 9.68 6.67
N LEU A 15 6.11 9.33 5.83
CA LEU A 15 6.18 9.73 4.44
C LEU A 15 5.69 8.57 3.57
N ASP A 16 4.42 8.63 3.21
CA ASP A 16 3.78 7.62 2.38
C ASP A 16 4.24 7.74 0.92
N GLU A 17 4.47 6.60 0.27
CA GLU A 17 4.88 6.50 -1.14
C GLU A 17 6.08 7.40 -1.49
N VAL A 18 7.15 7.33 -0.69
CA VAL A 18 8.29 8.27 -0.77
C VAL A 18 8.99 8.28 -2.14
N VAL A 19 8.84 7.23 -2.93
CA VAL A 19 9.35 7.12 -4.32
C VAL A 19 8.62 8.02 -5.32
N GLU A 20 7.39 8.45 -5.03
CA GLU A 20 6.66 9.41 -5.87
C GLU A 20 7.09 10.86 -5.62
N ALA A 21 7.74 11.12 -4.50
CA ALA A 21 8.31 12.43 -4.22
C ALA A 21 9.47 12.73 -5.18
N ARG A 22 9.66 14.02 -5.50
CA ARG A 22 10.83 14.47 -6.26
C ARG A 22 12.10 14.03 -5.54
N GLN A 23 13.11 13.58 -6.28
CA GLN A 23 14.38 13.10 -5.71
C GLN A 23 15.06 14.14 -4.81
N ASP A 24 14.96 15.43 -5.14
CA ASP A 24 15.52 16.51 -4.32
C ASP A 24 14.78 16.70 -2.99
N THR A 25 13.58 16.14 -2.86
CA THR A 25 12.79 16.16 -1.60
C THR A 25 13.20 15.00 -0.69
N THR A 26 13.61 13.86 -1.24
CA THR A 26 14.02 12.70 -0.44
C THR A 26 15.38 12.89 0.21
N VAL A 27 16.27 13.72 -0.37
CA VAL A 27 17.57 14.04 0.26
C VAL A 27 17.43 14.94 1.50
N VAL A 28 16.30 15.67 1.64
CA VAL A 28 16.03 16.54 2.80
C VAL A 28 15.95 15.75 4.11
N ILE A 29 15.66 14.44 4.04
CA ILE A 29 15.57 13.59 5.23
C ILE A 29 16.94 13.04 5.68
N HIS A 30 17.99 13.13 4.85
CA HIS A 30 19.29 12.56 5.19
C HIS A 30 19.89 13.14 6.48
N PRO A 31 19.84 14.46 6.73
CA PRO A 31 20.31 15.04 7.99
C PRO A 31 19.52 14.59 9.22
N LEU A 32 18.26 14.21 9.04
CA LEU A 32 17.39 13.69 10.11
C LEU A 32 17.68 12.23 10.48
N THR A 33 18.29 11.47 9.56
CA THR A 33 18.67 10.06 9.75
C THR A 33 20.11 9.85 10.20
N ASP A 34 20.92 10.91 10.20
CA ASP A 34 22.31 10.88 10.69
C ASP A 34 22.36 11.11 12.21
N HIS A 35 23.51 10.85 12.84
CA HIS A 35 23.74 11.00 14.29
C HIS A 35 23.40 12.40 14.84
N ARG A 36 23.47 13.44 14.00
CA ARG A 36 23.18 14.82 14.39
C ARG A 36 21.69 15.10 14.52
N ARG A 37 20.84 14.41 13.75
CA ARG A 37 19.37 14.57 13.72
C ARG A 37 18.94 16.05 13.62
N GLU A 38 19.36 16.71 12.55
CA GLU A 38 19.06 18.13 12.30
C GLU A 38 18.26 18.31 11.01
N LEU A 39 17.44 19.34 10.91
CA LEU A 39 16.67 19.70 9.72
C LEU A 39 16.99 21.14 9.32
N PRO A 40 17.82 21.36 8.28
CA PRO A 40 18.11 22.69 7.77
C PRO A 40 16.90 23.26 7.03
N LEU A 41 16.50 24.48 7.38
CA LEU A 41 15.45 25.26 6.73
C LEU A 41 16.08 26.48 6.05
N GLU A 42 16.74 26.25 4.92
CA GLU A 42 17.56 27.26 4.22
C GLU A 42 16.82 28.58 3.96
N LYS A 43 15.57 28.51 3.48
CA LYS A 43 14.74 29.69 3.21
C LYS A 43 14.40 30.51 4.46
N LYS A 44 14.56 29.94 5.65
CA LYS A 44 14.36 30.61 6.94
C LYS A 44 15.67 30.92 7.66
N GLY A 45 16.81 30.47 7.13
CA GLY A 45 18.10 30.57 7.83
C GLY A 45 18.10 29.85 9.18
N GLU A 46 17.30 28.80 9.35
CA GLU A 46 17.08 28.13 10.63
C GLU A 46 17.57 26.68 10.56
N LEU A 47 18.28 26.23 11.60
CA LEU A 47 18.66 24.83 11.79
C LEU A 47 17.84 24.24 12.93
N VAL A 48 16.91 23.34 12.61
CA VAL A 48 16.06 22.70 13.61
C VAL A 48 16.75 21.44 14.12
N LYS A 49 17.09 21.40 15.41
CA LYS A 49 17.49 20.15 16.06
C LYS A 49 16.25 19.29 16.31
N ALA A 50 16.23 18.05 15.82
CA ALA A 50 15.10 17.18 16.02
C ALA A 50 14.95 16.83 17.51
N HIS A 51 13.71 16.81 17.97
CA HIS A 51 13.34 16.34 19.30
C HIS A 51 13.84 14.89 19.51
N PRO A 52 14.28 14.51 20.72
CA PRO A 52 14.74 13.15 21.00
C PRO A 52 13.76 12.06 20.55
N ASP A 53 12.47 12.29 20.75
CA ASP A 53 11.38 11.35 20.44
C ASP A 53 10.92 11.38 18.97
N PHE A 54 11.47 12.29 18.13
CA PHE A 54 11.11 12.33 16.72
C PHE A 54 11.41 10.99 16.05
N GLN A 55 10.52 10.52 15.19
CA GLN A 55 10.75 9.32 14.39
C GLN A 55 10.35 9.59 12.95
N ILE A 56 11.12 9.07 12.00
CA ILE A 56 10.77 9.06 10.59
C ILE A 56 10.44 7.65 10.15
N VAL A 57 9.33 7.50 9.43
CA VAL A 57 8.89 6.25 8.82
C VAL A 57 8.59 6.54 7.36
N ILE A 58 9.04 5.68 6.46
CA ILE A 58 8.80 5.80 5.01
C ILE A 58 8.14 4.52 4.50
N SER A 59 7.28 4.63 3.50
CA SER A 59 6.73 3.49 2.76
C SER A 59 6.99 3.65 1.26
N TYR A 60 7.06 2.52 0.55
CA TYR A 60 7.05 2.48 -0.90
C TYR A 60 6.74 1.06 -1.37
N ASN A 61 6.19 0.91 -2.58
CA ASN A 61 5.93 -0.38 -3.20
C ASN A 61 7.09 -0.75 -4.14
N PRO A 62 7.90 -1.77 -3.84
CA PRO A 62 9.00 -2.18 -4.71
C PRO A 62 8.46 -2.77 -6.02
N GLY A 63 9.09 -2.45 -7.15
CA GLY A 63 8.72 -2.99 -8.46
C GLY A 63 7.50 -2.33 -9.12
N TYR A 64 6.84 -1.38 -8.46
CA TYR A 64 5.69 -0.64 -9.02
C TYR A 64 6.06 0.33 -10.16
N GLN A 65 7.35 0.67 -10.26
CA GLN A 65 7.82 1.75 -11.13
C GLN A 65 8.97 1.30 -12.03
N SER A 66 9.19 2.05 -13.12
CA SER A 66 10.40 1.93 -13.90
C SER A 66 11.63 2.07 -13.01
N LEU A 67 12.70 1.33 -13.32
CA LEU A 67 14.00 1.31 -12.61
C LEU A 67 14.57 2.70 -12.27
N MET A 68 14.06 3.77 -12.91
CA MET A 68 14.48 5.16 -12.72
C MET A 68 13.88 5.87 -11.49
N LYS A 69 12.81 5.35 -10.89
CA LYS A 69 12.17 5.95 -9.69
C LYS A 69 12.39 5.16 -8.39
N ASP A 70 13.30 4.20 -8.40
CA ASP A 70 13.67 3.47 -7.20
C ASP A 70 14.32 4.37 -6.13
N LEU A 71 14.13 4.02 -4.86
CA LEU A 71 14.88 4.62 -3.76
C LEU A 71 16.39 4.38 -3.95
N LYS A 72 17.17 5.47 -3.99
CA LYS A 72 18.63 5.43 -4.08
C LYS A 72 19.19 4.58 -2.94
N GLN A 73 20.24 3.80 -3.22
CA GLN A 73 20.94 2.97 -2.22
C GLN A 73 21.38 3.76 -0.99
N SER A 74 21.81 5.02 -1.18
CA SER A 74 22.14 5.91 -0.07
C SER A 74 20.95 6.15 0.86
N THR A 75 19.73 6.27 0.34
CA THR A 75 18.55 6.43 1.18
C THR A 75 18.15 5.11 1.84
N LYS A 76 18.15 3.99 1.10
CA LYS A 76 17.83 2.66 1.67
C LYS A 76 18.71 2.30 2.87
N GLN A 77 20.02 2.55 2.78
CA GLN A 77 21.00 2.23 3.83
C GLN A 77 20.91 3.12 5.09
N ARG A 78 19.96 4.07 5.15
CA ARG A 78 19.70 4.91 6.33
C ARG A 78 18.50 4.43 7.15
N PHE A 79 17.82 3.37 6.72
CA PHE A 79 16.61 2.85 7.35
C PHE A 79 16.75 1.37 7.69
N GLY A 80 16.14 0.96 8.81
CA GLY A 80 15.73 -0.43 8.99
C GLY A 80 14.52 -0.72 8.09
N GLY A 81 14.40 -1.96 7.61
CA GLY A 81 13.32 -2.37 6.71
C GLY A 81 12.39 -3.39 7.34
N MET A 82 11.10 -3.26 7.07
CA MET A 82 10.10 -4.32 7.25
C MET A 82 9.49 -4.59 5.88
N ASP A 83 9.41 -5.87 5.52
CA ASP A 83 8.76 -6.30 4.29
C ASP A 83 7.35 -6.75 4.61
N PHE A 84 6.39 -6.29 3.81
CA PHE A 84 4.98 -6.59 3.97
C PHE A 84 4.48 -7.26 2.71
N ASP A 85 3.77 -8.37 2.90
CA ASP A 85 3.03 -9.06 1.84
C ASP A 85 1.57 -9.21 2.27
N TYR A 86 0.74 -9.73 1.38
CA TYR A 86 -0.63 -10.08 1.71
C TYR A 86 -0.68 -11.06 2.90
N PRO A 87 -1.63 -10.91 3.83
CA PRO A 87 -1.73 -11.81 4.97
C PRO A 87 -2.05 -13.24 4.54
N GLU A 88 -1.77 -14.20 5.43
CA GLU A 88 -2.23 -15.57 5.29
C GLU A 88 -3.76 -15.66 5.19
N THR A 89 -4.26 -16.68 4.50
CA THR A 89 -5.69 -16.86 4.17
C THR A 89 -6.62 -16.61 5.37
N GLU A 90 -6.30 -17.21 6.52
CA GLU A 90 -7.12 -17.12 7.73
C GLU A 90 -7.18 -15.69 8.26
N THR A 91 -6.01 -15.04 8.39
CA THR A 91 -5.89 -13.65 8.84
C THR A 91 -6.54 -12.68 7.86
N GLU A 92 -6.35 -12.86 6.55
CA GLU A 92 -6.97 -12.00 5.55
C GLU A 92 -8.50 -12.14 5.54
N THR A 93 -9.00 -13.36 5.74
CA THR A 93 -10.44 -13.61 5.85
C THR A 93 -11.03 -12.88 7.06
N GLU A 94 -10.36 -12.93 8.21
CA GLU A 94 -10.78 -12.18 9.41
C GLU A 94 -10.80 -10.67 9.16
N ILE A 95 -9.76 -10.13 8.51
CA ILE A 95 -9.69 -8.70 8.16
C ILE A 95 -10.85 -8.32 7.23
N VAL A 96 -11.09 -9.07 6.16
CA VAL A 96 -12.16 -8.78 5.19
C VAL A 96 -13.53 -8.92 5.83
N GLN A 97 -13.73 -9.92 6.69
CA GLN A 97 -14.96 -10.10 7.45
C GLN A 97 -15.24 -8.88 8.34
N HIS A 98 -14.25 -8.46 9.13
CA HIS A 98 -14.38 -7.35 10.08
C HIS A 98 -14.58 -6.00 9.37
N GLU A 99 -13.69 -5.63 8.44
CA GLU A 99 -13.70 -4.33 7.76
C GLU A 99 -14.78 -4.24 6.67
N GLY A 100 -15.16 -5.39 6.10
CA GLY A 100 -16.16 -5.51 5.05
C GLY A 100 -17.60 -5.59 5.58
N GLY A 101 -17.78 -6.05 6.81
CA GLY A 101 -19.09 -6.25 7.42
C GLY A 101 -19.89 -7.38 6.77
N VAL A 102 -19.21 -8.44 6.30
CA VAL A 102 -19.81 -9.65 5.70
C VAL A 102 -19.58 -10.85 6.61
N ASP A 103 -20.26 -11.96 6.34
CA ASP A 103 -20.00 -13.23 7.04
C ASP A 103 -18.67 -13.88 6.60
N ALA A 104 -18.18 -14.83 7.40
CA ALA A 104 -16.91 -15.51 7.17
C ALA A 104 -16.88 -16.32 5.85
N GLU A 105 -18.02 -16.85 5.39
CA GLU A 105 -18.10 -17.60 4.13
C GLU A 105 -17.88 -16.66 2.95
N THR A 106 -18.57 -15.51 2.94
CA THR A 106 -18.40 -14.46 1.92
C THR A 106 -16.97 -13.92 1.92
N ALA A 107 -16.42 -13.59 3.09
CA ALA A 107 -15.03 -13.12 3.20
C ALA A 107 -14.03 -14.18 2.68
N GLY A 108 -14.22 -15.45 3.03
CA GLY A 108 -13.37 -16.54 2.56
C GLY A 108 -13.41 -16.71 1.04
N LYS A 109 -14.59 -16.59 0.42
CA LYS A 109 -14.73 -16.60 -1.06
C LYS A 109 -13.96 -15.46 -1.71
N LEU A 110 -14.06 -14.25 -1.16
CA LEU A 110 -13.33 -13.08 -1.67
C LEU A 110 -11.81 -13.27 -1.60
N VAL A 111 -11.29 -13.81 -0.49
CA VAL A 111 -9.85 -14.11 -0.33
C VAL A 111 -9.40 -15.18 -1.35
N GLN A 112 -10.20 -16.22 -1.58
CA GLN A 112 -9.90 -17.24 -2.58
C GLN A 112 -9.84 -16.69 -4.01
N ILE A 113 -10.73 -15.74 -4.35
CA ILE A 113 -10.68 -15.02 -5.63
C ILE A 113 -9.37 -14.22 -5.74
N ALA A 114 -8.99 -13.48 -4.69
CA ALA A 114 -7.73 -12.74 -4.68
C ALA A 114 -6.49 -13.64 -4.82
N GLN A 115 -6.47 -14.81 -4.18
CA GLN A 115 -5.36 -15.76 -4.33
C GLN A 115 -5.16 -16.19 -5.78
N ARG A 116 -6.26 -16.49 -6.49
CA ARG A 116 -6.19 -16.79 -7.93
C ARG A 116 -5.64 -15.62 -8.74
N SER A 117 -6.08 -14.40 -8.44
CA SER A 117 -5.55 -13.19 -9.09
C SER A 117 -4.06 -12.99 -8.80
N ARG A 118 -3.60 -13.19 -7.56
CA ARG A 118 -2.20 -13.05 -7.17
C ARG A 118 -1.29 -14.07 -7.86
N ASN A 119 -1.79 -15.27 -8.11
CA ASN A 119 -1.07 -16.29 -8.90
C ASN A 119 -0.92 -15.92 -10.39
N LEU A 120 -1.71 -14.97 -10.90
CA LEU A 120 -1.59 -14.43 -12.26
C LEU A 120 -0.61 -13.25 -12.37
N LYS A 121 -0.01 -12.81 -11.25
CA LYS A 121 1.02 -11.77 -11.25
C LYS A 121 2.22 -12.24 -12.10
N GLY A 122 2.61 -11.44 -13.08
CA GLY A 122 3.65 -11.80 -14.07
C GLY A 122 3.17 -12.66 -15.24
N HIS A 123 1.89 -13.05 -15.25
CA HIS A 123 1.25 -13.85 -16.31
C HIS A 123 0.03 -13.11 -16.88
N GLY A 124 0.16 -11.81 -17.11
CA GLY A 124 -0.90 -10.94 -17.65
C GLY A 124 -1.44 -9.91 -16.65
N LEU A 125 -1.12 -10.04 -15.36
CA LEU A 125 -1.30 -8.98 -14.37
C LEU A 125 0.04 -8.42 -13.90
N ASP A 126 0.13 -7.11 -13.83
CA ASP A 126 1.24 -6.43 -13.17
C ASP A 126 1.18 -6.66 -11.65
N GLU A 127 -0.03 -6.67 -11.08
CA GLU A 127 -0.30 -6.92 -9.66
C GLU A 127 -1.57 -7.74 -9.44
N GLY A 128 -1.58 -8.52 -8.35
CA GLY A 128 -2.78 -9.21 -7.89
C GLY A 128 -3.71 -8.31 -7.07
N MET A 129 -4.92 -8.79 -6.81
CA MET A 129 -5.90 -8.07 -5.97
C MET A 129 -5.35 -7.80 -4.57
N SER A 130 -5.39 -6.52 -4.17
CA SER A 130 -5.04 -6.10 -2.82
C SER A 130 -6.15 -6.37 -1.81
N THR A 131 -5.79 -6.52 -0.54
CA THR A 131 -6.76 -6.63 0.57
C THR A 131 -7.74 -5.45 0.61
N ARG A 132 -7.31 -4.26 0.18
CA ARG A 132 -8.18 -3.08 0.04
C ARG A 132 -9.33 -3.32 -0.94
N LEU A 133 -9.07 -3.94 -2.09
CA LEU A 133 -10.11 -4.26 -3.07
C LEU A 133 -11.09 -5.31 -2.53
N LEU A 134 -10.59 -6.29 -1.76
CA LEU A 134 -11.44 -7.26 -1.07
C LEU A 134 -12.40 -6.60 -0.08
N VAL A 135 -11.89 -5.67 0.73
CA VAL A 135 -12.72 -4.89 1.66
C VAL A 135 -13.77 -4.09 0.91
N TYR A 136 -13.44 -3.47 -0.23
CA TYR A 136 -14.43 -2.76 -1.05
C TYR A 136 -15.50 -3.69 -1.60
N ALA A 137 -15.14 -4.87 -2.12
CA ALA A 137 -16.10 -5.86 -2.59
C ALA A 137 -17.03 -6.31 -1.45
N ALA A 138 -16.48 -6.62 -0.27
CA ALA A 138 -17.24 -6.98 0.92
C ALA A 138 -18.20 -5.87 1.37
N GLN A 139 -17.75 -4.60 1.37
CA GLN A 139 -18.59 -3.45 1.71
C GLN A 139 -19.74 -3.19 0.73
N LEU A 140 -19.56 -3.56 -0.54
CA LEU A 140 -20.64 -3.50 -1.53
C LEU A 140 -21.67 -4.62 -1.25
N VAL A 141 -21.19 -5.84 -0.98
CA VAL A 141 -22.06 -6.98 -0.64
C VAL A 141 -22.84 -6.73 0.66
N SER A 142 -22.20 -6.20 1.70
CA SER A 142 -22.89 -5.88 2.96
C SER A 142 -23.96 -4.79 2.84
N LYS A 143 -23.90 -3.99 1.77
CA LYS A 143 -24.94 -3.01 1.39
C LYS A 143 -26.04 -3.59 0.49
N GLY A 144 -26.04 -4.90 0.27
CA GLY A 144 -27.05 -5.61 -0.52
C GLY A 144 -26.81 -5.59 -2.03
N ILE A 145 -25.61 -5.21 -2.48
CA ILE A 145 -25.24 -5.38 -3.89
C ILE A 145 -24.97 -6.87 -4.14
N ASP A 146 -25.48 -7.36 -5.27
CA ASP A 146 -25.24 -8.70 -5.75
C ASP A 146 -23.72 -9.04 -5.74
N PRO A 147 -23.28 -10.19 -5.17
CA PRO A 147 -21.86 -10.53 -5.04
C PRO A 147 -21.08 -10.55 -6.35
N MET A 148 -21.69 -11.01 -7.44
CA MET A 148 -21.07 -11.01 -8.77
C MET A 148 -20.80 -9.58 -9.23
N SER A 149 -21.81 -8.71 -9.11
CA SER A 149 -21.71 -7.29 -9.47
C SER A 149 -20.70 -6.54 -8.60
N ALA A 150 -20.67 -6.82 -7.29
CA ALA A 150 -19.71 -6.23 -6.35
C ALA A 150 -18.26 -6.62 -6.70
N CYS A 151 -18.02 -7.91 -6.96
CA CYS A 151 -16.71 -8.40 -7.38
C CYS A 151 -16.28 -7.81 -8.72
N GLN A 152 -17.18 -7.71 -9.70
CA GLN A 152 -16.84 -7.11 -10.98
C GLN A 152 -16.40 -5.65 -10.82
N MET A 153 -17.16 -4.88 -10.04
CA MET A 153 -16.92 -3.45 -9.81
C MET A 153 -15.64 -3.18 -9.01
N ALA A 154 -15.38 -3.96 -7.96
CA ALA A 154 -14.29 -3.69 -7.02
C ALA A 154 -13.00 -4.49 -7.32
N LEU A 155 -13.12 -5.70 -7.86
CA LEU A 155 -11.99 -6.61 -8.03
C LEU A 155 -11.50 -6.70 -9.47
N VAL A 156 -12.41 -6.74 -10.46
CA VAL A 156 -12.05 -7.00 -11.86
C VAL A 156 -11.76 -5.71 -12.62
N THR A 157 -12.73 -4.80 -12.69
CA THR A 157 -12.62 -3.58 -13.49
C THR A 157 -11.43 -2.69 -13.11
N PRO A 158 -11.09 -2.47 -11.82
CA PRO A 158 -9.96 -1.63 -11.46
C PRO A 158 -8.59 -2.26 -11.69
N LEU A 159 -8.52 -3.59 -11.83
CA LEU A 159 -7.23 -4.30 -11.84
C LEU A 159 -6.61 -4.38 -13.23
N THR A 160 -7.42 -4.39 -14.28
CA THR A 160 -6.90 -4.52 -15.65
C THR A 160 -7.86 -3.94 -16.68
N ASP A 161 -7.30 -3.39 -17.75
CA ASP A 161 -8.01 -2.97 -18.97
C ASP A 161 -7.95 -4.02 -20.09
N ASP A 162 -7.17 -5.09 -19.90
CA ASP A 162 -7.06 -6.20 -20.85
C ASP A 162 -8.35 -7.05 -20.83
N PRO A 163 -9.07 -7.19 -21.96
CA PRO A 163 -10.31 -7.96 -22.02
C PRO A 163 -10.16 -9.44 -21.67
N ASP A 164 -9.09 -10.09 -22.09
CA ASP A 164 -8.85 -11.52 -21.84
C ASP A 164 -8.57 -11.77 -20.35
N MET A 165 -7.85 -10.85 -19.71
CA MET A 165 -7.62 -10.88 -18.26
C MET A 165 -8.89 -10.57 -17.49
N ARG A 166 -9.73 -9.65 -17.95
CA ARG A 166 -11.06 -9.40 -17.35
C ARG A 166 -11.92 -10.66 -17.40
N ASP A 167 -11.96 -11.35 -18.53
CA ASP A 167 -12.74 -12.58 -18.66
C ASP A 167 -12.21 -13.69 -17.75
N THR A 168 -10.88 -13.82 -17.65
CA THR A 168 -10.23 -14.77 -16.73
C THR A 168 -10.59 -14.50 -15.27
N LEU A 169 -10.51 -13.25 -14.83
CA LEU A 169 -10.86 -12.86 -13.47
C LEU A 169 -12.37 -12.99 -13.20
N SER A 170 -13.21 -12.63 -14.18
CA SER A 170 -14.67 -12.79 -14.09
C SER A 170 -15.05 -14.27 -13.98
N ALA A 171 -14.38 -15.14 -14.73
CA ALA A 171 -14.55 -16.59 -14.61
C ALA A 171 -14.15 -17.08 -13.21
N ALA A 172 -13.08 -16.56 -12.63
CA ALA A 172 -12.71 -16.89 -11.26
C ALA A 172 -13.80 -16.47 -10.26
N VAL A 173 -14.38 -15.27 -10.40
CA VAL A 173 -15.50 -14.82 -9.54
C VAL A 173 -16.71 -15.76 -9.67
N ASN A 174 -17.12 -16.11 -10.90
CA ASN A 174 -18.24 -17.03 -11.18
C ASN A 174 -18.06 -18.43 -10.56
N THR A 175 -16.84 -18.85 -10.20
CA THR A 175 -16.64 -20.15 -9.53
C THR A 175 -17.03 -20.14 -8.05
N TYR A 176 -17.14 -18.96 -7.43
CA TYR A 176 -17.43 -18.84 -5.99
C TYR A 176 -18.81 -18.26 -5.68
N PHE A 177 -19.41 -17.50 -6.61
CA PHE A 177 -20.71 -16.83 -6.47
C PHE A 177 -21.65 -17.17 -7.61
#